data_AF-A0A7C4M9U2-F1
#
_entry.id   AF-A0A7C4M9U2-F1
#
_cell.length_a   1.000
_cell.length_b   1.000
_cell.length_c   1.000
_cell.angle_alpha   90.00
_cell.angle_beta   90.00
_cell.angle_gamma   90.00
#
_symmetry.space_group_name_H-M   'P 1'
#
loop_
_entity.id
_entity.type
_entity.pdbx_description
1 polymer ?
#
loop_
_entity_poly.entity_id
_entity_poly.type
_entity_poly.pdbx_seq_one_letter_code
_entity_poly.pdbx_strand_id
1 'polypeptide(L)' 'MELKVKGDTFYVLEIGDERRIYDTESNAIASLKSLVAEKKDVNPENVNVLEVKIGEKWEIKAIPWSKIALELLKGGKQHG' A
#
# COMPACT_ATOMS: atom_id res chain seq x y z
N MET A 1 -18.06 12.72 2.82
CA MET A 1 -17.61 11.31 2.85
C MET A 1 -16.64 11.22 4.00
N GLU A 2 -16.99 10.50 5.07
CA GLU A 2 -16.11 10.31 6.22
C GLU A 2 -15.23 9.08 5.97
N LEU A 3 -13.92 9.29 6.08
CA LEU A 3 -12.92 8.22 6.05
C LEU A 3 -13.05 7.44 7.37
N LYS A 4 -13.71 6.28 7.33
CA LYS A 4 -13.72 5.33 8.46
C LYS A 4 -12.39 4.58 8.49
N VAL A 5 -11.35 5.23 8.97
CA VAL A 5 -10.07 4.58 9.31
C VAL A 5 -10.26 3.88 10.66
N LYS A 6 -9.83 2.62 10.76
CA LYS A 6 -9.78 1.94 12.07
C LYS A 6 -8.57 2.45 12.87
N GLY A 7 -8.83 3.38 13.79
CA GLY A 7 -7.81 3.96 14.66
C GLY A 7 -7.07 5.15 14.02
N ASP A 8 -5.85 5.40 14.48
CA ASP A 8 -5.09 6.62 14.11
C ASP A 8 -4.06 6.37 12.99
N THR A 9 -4.11 5.22 12.31
CA THR A 9 -3.15 4.86 11.26
C THR A 9 -3.85 4.26 10.06
N PHE A 10 -3.52 4.74 8.87
CA PHE A 10 -3.94 4.16 7.60
C PHE A 10 -2.80 4.12 6.60
N TYR A 11 -3.03 3.39 5.51
CA TYR A 11 -2.05 3.19 4.45
C TYR A 11 -2.61 3.69 3.13
N VAL A 12 -1.79 4.40 2.36
CA VAL A 12 -2.15 4.90 1.03
C VAL A 12 -1.31 4.18 0.00
N LEU A 13 -1.95 3.48 -0.94
CA LEU A 13 -1.31 2.96 -2.14
C LEU A 13 -1.47 3.98 -3.25
N GLU A 14 -0.36 4.45 -3.81
CA GLU A 14 -0.32 5.30 -5.00
C GLU A 14 0.18 4.46 -6.17
N ILE A 15 -0.51 4.50 -7.31
CA ILE A 15 -0.09 3.87 -8.57
C ILE A 15 -0.39 4.86 -9.70
N GLY A 16 0.64 5.59 -10.15
CA GLY A 16 0.45 6.73 -11.05
C GLY A 16 -0.44 7.79 -10.40
N ASP A 17 -1.53 8.15 -11.06
CA ASP A 17 -2.50 9.13 -10.55
C ASP A 17 -3.57 8.52 -9.62
N GLU A 18 -3.59 7.19 -9.47
CA GLU A 18 -4.57 6.50 -8.64
C GLU A 18 -4.11 6.37 -7.20
N ARG A 19 -4.99 6.74 -6.25
CA ARG A 19 -4.76 6.60 -4.82
C ARG A 19 -5.84 5.77 -4.16
N ARG A 20 -5.45 4.80 -3.33
CA ARG A 20 -6.37 3.96 -2.55
C ARG A 20 -5.95 3.91 -1.10
N ILE A 21 -6.91 3.91 -0.19
CA ILE A 21 -6.68 3.92 1.26
C ILE A 21 -7.04 2.55 1.85
N TYR A 22 -6.21 2.07 2.76
CA TYR A 22 -6.35 0.77 3.43
C TYR A 22 -6.11 0.91 4.94
N ASP A 23 -6.78 0.09 5.73
CA ASP A 23 -6.60 0.05 7.18
C ASP A 23 -5.27 -0.61 7.60
N THR A 24 -4.67 -1.45 6.76
CA THR A 24 -3.45 -2.21 7.09
C THR A 24 -2.44 -2.20 5.96
N GLU A 25 -1.15 -2.28 6.32
CA GLU A 25 -0.04 -2.37 5.38
C GLU A 25 -0.20 -3.58 4.45
N SER A 26 -0.54 -4.74 5.02
CA SER A 26 -0.72 -5.98 4.27
C SER A 26 -1.84 -5.89 3.24
N ASN A 27 -2.94 -5.18 3.54
CA ASN A 27 -4.04 -4.99 2.59
C ASN A 27 -3.62 -4.07 1.43
N ALA A 28 -2.85 -3.01 1.71
CA ALA A 28 -2.31 -2.14 0.67
C ALA A 28 -1.36 -2.91 -0.27
N ILE A 29 -0.44 -3.70 0.29
CA ILE A 29 0.52 -4.51 -0.49
C ILE A 29 -0.20 -5.62 -1.28
N ALA A 30 -1.18 -6.30 -0.67
CA ALA A 30 -1.98 -7.32 -1.37
C ALA A 30 -2.75 -6.71 -2.55
N SER A 31 -3.33 -5.51 -2.37
CA SER A 31 -4.03 -4.82 -3.46
C SER A 31 -3.09 -4.36 -4.56
N LEU A 32 -1.84 -3.99 -4.25
CA LEU A 32 -0.83 -3.68 -5.26
C LEU A 32 -0.62 -4.89 -6.20
N LYS A 33 -0.50 -6.10 -5.64
CA LYS A 33 -0.35 -7.33 -6.44
C LYS A 33 -1.51 -7.52 -7.42
N SER A 34 -2.75 -7.34 -6.98
CA SER A 34 -3.94 -7.43 -7.83
C SER A 34 -3.95 -6.35 -8.91
N LEU A 35 -3.63 -5.11 -8.57
CA LEU A 35 -3.67 -3.98 -9.51
C LEU A 35 -2.60 -4.08 -10.60
N VAL A 36 -1.41 -4.57 -10.25
CA VAL A 36 -0.33 -4.82 -11.23
C VAL A 36 -0.69 -6.00 -12.14
N ALA A 37 -1.44 -7.00 -11.66
CA ALA A 37 -1.92 -8.09 -12.52
C ALA A 37 -2.98 -7.64 -13.53
N GLU A 38 -3.78 -6.62 -13.19
CA GLU A 38 -4.82 -6.06 -14.05
C GLU A 38 -4.30 -4.99 -15.04
N LYS A 39 -3.25 -4.25 -14.67
CA LYS A 39 -2.67 -3.16 -15.48
C LYS A 39 -1.46 -3.66 -16.27
N LYS A 40 -1.50 -3.50 -17.60
CA LYS A 40 -0.40 -3.95 -18.50
C LYS A 40 0.92 -3.20 -18.32
N ASP A 41 0.89 -1.94 -17.89
CA ASP A 41 2.07 -1.07 -17.79
C ASP A 41 2.05 -0.26 -16.49
N VAL A 42 2.44 -0.90 -15.38
CA VAL A 42 2.71 -0.19 -14.12
C VAL A 42 4.19 0.14 -14.04
N ASN A 43 4.54 1.43 -14.07
CA ASN A 43 5.90 1.86 -13.78
C ASN A 43 6.18 1.72 -12.27
N PRO A 44 7.17 0.90 -11.84
CA PRO A 44 7.52 0.73 -10.43
C PRO A 44 7.93 2.03 -9.73
N GLU A 45 8.48 3.01 -10.46
CA GLU A 45 8.85 4.32 -9.89
C GLU A 45 7.64 5.18 -9.52
N ASN A 46 6.48 4.86 -10.10
CA ASN A 46 5.22 5.55 -9.83
C ASN A 46 4.34 4.79 -8.83
N VAL A 47 4.92 3.84 -8.09
CA VAL A 47 4.22 3.07 -7.07
C VAL A 47 4.79 3.38 -5.69
N ASN A 48 3.92 3.83 -4.78
CA ASN A 48 4.28 4.11 -3.40
C ASN A 48 3.26 3.51 -2.44
N VAL A 49 3.73 3.05 -1.29
CA VAL A 49 2.86 2.75 -0.14
C VAL A 49 3.27 3.69 0.99
N LEU A 50 2.34 4.52 1.45
CA LEU A 50 2.56 5.50 2.51
C LEU A 50 1.84 5.04 3.77
N GLU A 51 2.52 5.04 4.91
CA GLU A 51 1.90 4.99 6.24
C GLU A 51 1.56 6.42 6.66
N VAL A 52 0.30 6.65 7.01
CA VAL A 52 -0.19 7.92 7.52
C VAL A 52 -0.69 7.72 8.94
N LYS A 53 -0.13 8.49 9.87
CA LYS A 53 -0.56 8.51 11.28
C LYS A 53 -1.21 9.85 11.59
N ILE A 54 -2.46 9.79 12.05
CA ILE A 54 -3.30 10.93 12.41
C ILE A 54 -3.41 11.01 13.94
N GLY A 55 -2.31 11.37 14.60
CA GLY A 55 -2.27 11.67 16.04
C GLY A 55 -2.29 13.17 16.32
N GLU A 56 -1.66 13.58 17.43
CA GLU A 56 -1.43 15.00 17.75
C GLU A 56 -0.66 15.75 16.66
N LYS A 57 0.19 15.02 15.92
CA LYS A 57 0.85 15.49 14.71
C LYS A 57 0.63 14.47 13.60
N TRP A 58 0.42 15.00 12.39
CA TRP A 58 0.34 14.17 11.21
C TRP A 58 1.75 13.71 10.83
N GLU A 59 1.92 12.40 10.70
CA GLU A 59 3.15 11.80 10.19
C GLU A 59 2.85 11.01 8.91
N ILE A 60 3.67 11.23 7.89
CA ILE A 60 3.61 10.49 6.62
C ILE A 60 4.97 9.85 6.40
N LYS A 61 4.99 8.53 6.22
CA LYS A 61 6.22 7.75 5.98
C LYS A 61 6.03 6.86 4.77
N ALA A 62 6.95 6.93 3.82
CA ALA A 62 6.99 5.98 2.72
C ALA A 62 7.51 4.62 3.23
N ILE A 63 6.80 3.55 2.90
CA ILE A 63 7.26 2.18 3.16
C ILE A 63 8.40 1.86 2.20
N PRO A 64 9.56 1.36 2.67
CA PRO A 64 10.68 1.02 1.80
C PRO A 64 10.32 -0.06 0.78
N TRP A 65 10.80 0.11 -0.46
CA TRP A 65 10.59 -0.87 -1.53
C TRP A 65 11.09 -2.27 -1.19
N SER A 66 12.21 -2.37 -0.47
CA SER A 66 12.74 -3.65 0.02
C SER A 66 11.74 -4.39 0.91
N LYS A 67 10.98 -3.68 1.74
CA LYS A 67 9.95 -4.28 2.59
C LYS A 67 8.76 -4.77 1.76
N ILE A 68 8.28 -3.94 0.83
CA ILE A 68 7.14 -4.30 -0.04
C ILE A 68 7.50 -5.53 -0.89
N ALA A 69 8.69 -5.57 -1.48
CA ALA A 69 9.17 -6.72 -2.25
C ALA A 69 9.22 -8.00 -1.42
N LEU A 70 9.73 -7.94 -0.18
CA LEU A 70 9.75 -9.10 0.71
C LEU A 70 8.34 -9.62 1.04
N GLU A 71 7.38 -8.74 1.28
CA GLU A 71 5.99 -9.14 1.56
C GLU A 71 5.31 -9.76 0.33
N LEU A 72 5.54 -9.21 -0.86
CA LEU A 72 5.05 -9.77 -2.12
C LEU A 72 5.62 -11.18 -2.38
N LEU A 73 6.92 -11.39 -2.10
CA LEU A 73 7.59 -12.68 -2.24
C LEU A 73 7.08 -13.70 -1.22
N LYS A 74 6.88 -13.31 0.05
CA LYS A 74 6.31 -14.18 1.09
C LYS A 74 4.89 -14.63 0.75
N GLY A 75 4.05 -13.72 0.23
CA GLY A 75 2.70 -14.03 -0.24
C GLY A 75 2.64 -14.98 -1.44
N GLY A 76 3.77 -15.25 -2.10
CA GLY A 76 3.88 -16.24 -3.18
C GLY A 76 3.97 -17.70 -2.70
N LYS A 77 4.26 -17.97 -1.42
CA LYS A 77 4.47 -19.33 -0.90
C LYS A 77 3.21 -20.10 -0.48
N GLN A 78 2.02 -19.51 -0.52
CA GLN A 78 0.79 -20.19 -0.11
C GLN A 78 0.05 -20.96 -1.23
N HIS A 79 0.62 -21.04 -2.44
CA HIS A 79 0.08 -21.85 -3.55
C HIS A 79 1.22 -22.64 -4.23
N GLY A 80 1.84 -23.56 -3.50
CA GLY A 80 2.82 -24.52 -4.00
C GLY A 80 2.53 -25.91 -3.47
#